data_AF-A0A2V9MK52-F1
#
_entry.id   AF-A0A2V9MK52-F1
#
_cell.length_a   1.000
_cell.length_b   1.000
_cell.length_c   1.000
_cell.angle_alpha   90.00
_cell.angle_beta   90.00
_cell.angle_gamma   90.00
#
_symmetry.space_group_name_H-M   'P 1'
#
loop_
_entity.id
_entity.type
_entity.pdbx_description
1 polymer ?
#
loop_
_entity_poly.entity_id
_entity_poly.type
_entity_poly.pdbx_seq_one_letter_code
_entity_poly.pdbx_strand_id
1 'polypeptide(L)'
;MRGGDFSNILGGQISACGADGHQPCFDAIGRPVYANEIYDPATQRTVPAGAVDPGTGLTNTGGSSAILRDAFGFSPVTGLPIAGQANIIPSARIDPVAKNIFSYFPDPVRPGVGVGGFAQNWLSTSLSQQSTNQWGTKIDHAIGDKNRISGEFIGSRTNNPTGGRYPAPIGEGGLTSTHQYVARFSHDLILRPNLINHWTAGFNRQWSQSISEAGLGWPEKLGWKGVPGTGPGSVFPGLNIGGLGNTYGNGGQGYDASNVFTFDDGLSWTKGKHTIKTGFSYMKMQQNDGGFGRQSGYLNFNCGGTSLPGPWYLDGCGAGPGNPGFGAASFLLGLGSSGEADVYAATNADRMGTYAGYVQDDFKATSKLTFNLGLRYDLFRPVVSAHDQMSWMDPTVTNPDLGIKGSMVFASPGQRTAAETYKKAFGPRFGFA
;
A
#
# COMPACT_ATOMS: atom_id res chain seq x y z
N MET A 1 -28.96 -10.33 -0.27
CA MET A 1 -27.88 -9.65 0.49
C MET A 1 -28.26 -8.29 1.08
N ARG A 2 -28.53 -7.20 0.31
CA ARG A 2 -28.70 -5.83 0.91
C ARG A 2 -29.73 -5.74 2.04
N GLY A 3 -30.81 -6.51 1.95
CA GLY A 3 -31.85 -6.57 2.98
C GLY A 3 -31.60 -7.56 4.12
N GLY A 4 -30.40 -8.17 4.23
CA GLY A 4 -30.10 -9.19 5.24
C GLY A 4 -30.59 -10.61 4.92
N ASP A 5 -31.19 -10.83 3.74
CA ASP A 5 -31.63 -12.15 3.30
C ASP A 5 -30.47 -12.94 2.64
N PHE A 6 -30.13 -14.06 3.29
CA PHE A 6 -29.15 -15.07 2.89
C PHE A 6 -29.77 -16.48 2.82
N SER A 7 -31.09 -16.58 2.70
CA SER A 7 -31.81 -17.86 2.66
C SER A 7 -31.40 -18.74 1.46
N ASN A 8 -31.02 -18.13 0.34
CA ASN A 8 -30.54 -18.78 -0.88
C ASN A 8 -29.15 -19.44 -0.77
N ILE A 9 -28.35 -19.11 0.25
CA ILE A 9 -27.05 -19.77 0.48
C ILE A 9 -27.13 -20.88 1.53
N LEU A 10 -28.26 -21.01 2.24
CA LEU A 10 -28.44 -22.04 3.25
C LEU A 10 -28.34 -23.43 2.59
N GLY A 11 -27.36 -24.21 3.03
CA GLY A 11 -27.16 -25.58 2.57
C GLY A 11 -27.84 -26.61 3.48
N GLY A 12 -27.61 -27.88 3.17
CA GLY A 12 -28.02 -28.98 4.04
C GLY A 12 -27.24 -29.01 5.36
N GLN A 13 -27.68 -29.89 6.27
CA GLN A 13 -26.91 -30.19 7.49
C GLN A 13 -25.52 -30.68 7.07
N ILE A 14 -24.49 -30.18 7.75
CA ILE A 14 -23.12 -30.59 7.48
C ILE A 14 -22.97 -32.05 7.93
N SER A 15 -22.37 -32.89 7.09
CA SER A 15 -22.16 -34.32 7.36
C SER A 15 -20.68 -34.71 7.35
N ALA A 16 -19.83 -33.84 7.89
CA ALA A 16 -18.37 -33.98 7.91
C ALA A 16 -17.83 -34.22 9.34
N CYS A 17 -18.65 -34.81 10.21
CA CYS A 17 -18.35 -34.97 11.64
C CYS A 17 -18.17 -36.43 12.04
N GLY A 18 -17.81 -36.67 13.30
CA GLY A 18 -17.52 -38.01 13.82
C GLY A 18 -16.14 -38.52 13.44
N ALA A 19 -15.78 -39.70 13.94
CA ALA A 19 -14.44 -40.27 13.78
C ALA A 19 -14.10 -40.65 12.33
N ASP A 20 -15.12 -40.90 11.50
CA ASP A 20 -15.01 -41.25 10.08
C ASP A 20 -15.25 -40.05 9.15
N GLY A 21 -15.63 -38.88 9.68
CA GLY A 21 -15.90 -37.65 8.92
C GLY A 21 -17.15 -37.72 8.03
N HIS A 22 -18.09 -38.63 8.30
CA HIS A 22 -19.31 -38.80 7.50
C HIS A 22 -20.60 -38.65 8.32
N GLN A 23 -20.49 -38.32 9.61
CA GLN A 23 -21.65 -38.18 10.49
C GLN A 23 -22.25 -36.76 10.41
N PRO A 24 -23.56 -36.62 10.65
CA PRO A 24 -24.21 -35.32 10.78
C PRO A 24 -23.61 -34.52 11.94
N CYS A 25 -23.42 -33.24 11.69
CA CYS A 25 -22.83 -32.29 12.60
C CYS A 25 -23.90 -31.67 13.51
N PHE A 26 -23.60 -31.62 14.80
CA PHE A 26 -24.44 -31.00 15.82
C PHE A 26 -23.59 -30.05 16.66
N ASP A 27 -24.21 -29.02 17.21
CA ASP A 27 -23.60 -28.21 18.25
C ASP A 27 -23.56 -28.95 19.60
N ALA A 28 -22.98 -28.31 20.61
CA ALA A 28 -22.75 -28.96 21.90
C ALA A 28 -24.04 -29.28 22.70
N ILE A 29 -25.20 -28.73 22.29
CA ILE A 29 -26.51 -29.02 22.88
C ILE A 29 -27.39 -29.87 21.95
N GLY A 30 -26.82 -30.43 20.88
CA GLY A 30 -27.48 -31.40 20.01
C GLY A 30 -28.33 -30.78 18.89
N ARG A 31 -28.14 -29.50 18.56
CA ARG A 31 -28.83 -28.85 17.43
C ARG A 31 -28.07 -29.09 16.12
N PRO A 32 -28.74 -29.42 15.01
CA PRO A 32 -28.08 -29.63 13.72
C PRO A 32 -27.37 -28.35 13.26
N VAL A 33 -26.18 -28.49 12.67
CA VAL A 33 -25.41 -27.36 12.10
C VAL A 33 -25.50 -27.43 10.57
N TYR A 34 -25.89 -26.33 9.94
CA TYR A 34 -26.08 -26.27 8.48
C TYR A 34 -24.95 -25.53 7.77
N ALA A 35 -24.67 -25.91 6.52
CA ALA A 35 -23.73 -25.19 5.70
C ALA A 35 -24.25 -23.76 5.42
N ASN A 36 -23.38 -22.76 5.58
CA ASN A 36 -23.70 -21.32 5.48
C ASN A 36 -24.82 -20.84 6.42
N GLU A 37 -25.07 -21.54 7.53
CA GLU A 37 -25.97 -21.06 8.58
C GLU A 37 -25.44 -19.77 9.21
N ILE A 38 -26.30 -18.75 9.37
CA ILE A 38 -25.91 -17.43 9.89
C ILE A 38 -26.30 -17.32 11.36
N TYR A 39 -25.31 -17.35 12.23
CA TYR A 39 -25.46 -17.23 13.68
C TYR A 39 -25.52 -15.78 14.16
N ASP A 40 -26.34 -15.53 15.17
CA ASP A 40 -26.43 -14.24 15.85
C ASP A 40 -25.37 -14.12 16.96
N PRO A 41 -24.33 -13.28 16.79
CA PRO A 41 -23.30 -13.11 17.80
C PRO A 41 -23.83 -12.53 19.13
N ALA A 42 -24.97 -11.81 19.12
CA ALA A 42 -25.53 -11.21 20.32
C ALA A 42 -26.10 -12.26 21.31
N THR A 43 -26.35 -13.48 20.83
CA THR A 43 -26.83 -14.60 21.65
C THR A 43 -25.71 -15.46 22.21
N GLN A 44 -24.45 -15.04 22.00
CA GLN A 44 -23.28 -15.80 22.39
C GLN A 44 -23.24 -16.05 23.90
N ARG A 45 -23.01 -17.31 24.27
CA ARG A 45 -22.90 -17.73 25.67
C ARG A 45 -22.00 -18.95 25.81
N THR A 46 -21.31 -19.04 26.94
CA THR A 46 -20.48 -20.21 27.28
C THR A 46 -21.27 -21.14 28.18
N VAL A 47 -21.43 -22.39 27.78
CA VAL A 47 -22.12 -23.44 28.54
C VAL A 47 -21.09 -24.50 28.94
N PRO A 48 -20.80 -24.68 30.24
CA PRO A 48 -19.90 -25.75 30.70
C PRO A 48 -20.39 -27.14 30.30
N ALA A 49 -19.46 -28.10 30.22
CA ALA A 49 -19.81 -29.52 30.01
C ALA A 49 -20.81 -29.99 31.08
N GLY A 50 -21.90 -30.64 30.66
CA GLY A 50 -22.96 -31.14 31.54
C GLY A 50 -23.88 -30.06 32.14
N ALA A 51 -23.66 -28.77 31.87
CA ALA A 51 -24.54 -27.70 32.32
C ALA A 51 -25.73 -27.50 31.38
N VAL A 52 -26.84 -27.02 31.94
CA VAL A 52 -28.02 -26.61 31.18
C VAL A 52 -27.79 -25.22 30.58
N ASP A 53 -28.02 -25.09 29.30
CA ASP A 53 -28.00 -23.84 28.58
C ASP A 53 -29.17 -22.94 29.05
N PRO A 54 -28.90 -21.75 29.62
CA PRO A 54 -29.95 -20.85 30.10
C PRO A 54 -30.87 -20.33 28.99
N GLY A 55 -30.41 -20.32 27.72
CA GLY A 55 -31.22 -19.84 26.60
C GLY A 55 -32.26 -20.84 26.09
N THR A 56 -31.98 -22.13 26.22
CA THR A 56 -32.76 -23.20 25.56
C THR A 56 -33.29 -24.26 26.51
N GLY A 57 -32.73 -24.36 27.72
CA GLY A 57 -33.02 -25.44 28.66
C GLY A 57 -32.39 -26.78 28.30
N LEU A 58 -31.54 -26.83 27.26
CA LEU A 58 -30.86 -28.04 26.80
C LEU A 58 -29.50 -28.21 27.49
N THR A 59 -29.11 -29.44 27.77
CA THR A 59 -27.82 -29.73 28.41
C THR A 59 -26.69 -29.80 27.39
N ASN A 60 -25.55 -29.17 27.68
CA ASN A 60 -24.33 -29.38 26.91
C ASN A 60 -23.82 -30.82 27.13
N THR A 61 -23.97 -31.67 26.12
CA THR A 61 -23.55 -33.07 26.14
C THR A 61 -22.10 -33.27 25.69
N GLY A 62 -21.40 -32.20 25.34
CA GLY A 62 -19.98 -32.22 24.99
C GLY A 62 -19.06 -32.48 26.19
N GLY A 63 -17.86 -33.00 25.91
CA GLY A 63 -16.84 -33.27 26.93
C GLY A 63 -16.10 -32.02 27.45
N SER A 64 -16.45 -30.83 26.97
CA SER A 64 -15.84 -29.56 27.35
C SER A 64 -16.85 -28.41 27.33
N SER A 65 -16.46 -27.28 27.92
CA SER A 65 -17.23 -26.04 27.79
C SER A 65 -17.32 -25.62 26.32
N ALA A 66 -18.53 -25.28 25.88
CA ALA A 66 -18.80 -24.86 24.51
C ALA A 66 -19.32 -23.43 24.47
N ILE A 67 -18.99 -22.70 23.40
CA ILE A 67 -19.57 -21.39 23.11
C ILE A 67 -20.69 -21.61 22.11
N LEU A 68 -21.91 -21.24 22.49
CA LEU A 68 -23.11 -21.39 21.68
C LEU A 68 -23.58 -20.03 21.16
N ARG A 69 -24.24 -20.06 20.00
CA ARG A 69 -25.00 -18.95 19.43
C ARG A 69 -26.31 -19.52 18.87
N ASP A 70 -27.36 -18.72 18.80
CA ASP A 70 -28.60 -19.05 18.11
C ASP A 70 -28.56 -18.47 16.69
N ALA A 71 -29.11 -19.19 15.71
CA ALA A 71 -29.10 -18.77 14.32
C ALA A 71 -30.33 -17.93 13.95
N PHE A 72 -30.16 -16.99 13.02
CA PHE A 72 -31.25 -16.13 12.57
C PHE A 72 -32.32 -16.95 11.84
N GLY A 73 -33.53 -16.99 12.41
CA GLY A 73 -34.66 -17.71 11.83
C GLY A 73 -34.62 -19.23 12.02
N PHE A 74 -33.95 -19.70 13.07
CA PHE A 74 -33.97 -21.11 13.49
C PHE A 74 -34.62 -21.25 14.86
N SER A 75 -35.21 -22.42 15.14
CA SER A 75 -35.70 -22.71 16.48
C SER A 75 -34.52 -22.81 17.46
N PRO A 76 -34.50 -22.05 18.56
CA PRO A 76 -33.39 -22.09 19.50
C PRO A 76 -33.30 -23.45 20.21
N VAL A 77 -34.40 -24.21 20.30
CA VAL A 77 -34.46 -25.52 20.95
C VAL A 77 -34.15 -26.65 19.96
N THR A 78 -34.82 -26.70 18.81
CA THR A 78 -34.64 -27.83 17.88
C THR A 78 -33.51 -27.63 16.87
N GLY A 79 -33.04 -26.39 16.71
CA GLY A 79 -32.09 -26.03 15.65
C GLY A 79 -32.64 -26.15 14.24
N LEU A 80 -33.95 -26.39 14.06
CA LEU A 80 -34.55 -26.53 12.73
C LEU A 80 -34.83 -25.15 12.12
N PRO A 81 -34.63 -24.98 10.79
CA PRO A 81 -34.94 -23.74 10.10
C PRO A 81 -36.45 -23.44 10.16
N ILE A 82 -36.79 -22.20 10.48
CA ILE A 82 -38.17 -21.71 10.42
C ILE A 82 -38.46 -21.30 8.98
N ALA A 83 -39.51 -21.87 8.40
CA ALA A 83 -39.89 -21.64 7.01
C ALA A 83 -40.06 -20.14 6.71
N GLY A 84 -39.34 -19.64 5.70
CA GLY A 84 -39.37 -18.24 5.28
C GLY A 84 -38.62 -17.26 6.19
N GLN A 85 -37.89 -17.74 7.20
CA GLN A 85 -37.14 -16.88 8.14
C GLN A 85 -35.66 -17.27 8.29
N ALA A 86 -35.32 -18.53 8.00
CA ALA A 86 -33.95 -19.01 8.14
C ALA A 86 -32.94 -18.18 7.32
N ASN A 87 -31.81 -17.84 7.95
CA ASN A 87 -30.74 -17.01 7.38
C ASN A 87 -31.18 -15.58 6.98
N ILE A 88 -32.23 -15.03 7.60
CA ILE A 88 -32.66 -13.65 7.38
C ILE A 88 -32.31 -12.80 8.60
N ILE A 89 -31.36 -11.88 8.43
CA ILE A 89 -30.98 -10.89 9.45
C ILE A 89 -32.10 -9.84 9.54
N PRO A 90 -32.70 -9.61 10.73
CA PRO A 90 -33.70 -8.56 10.89
C PRO A 90 -33.15 -7.18 10.52
N SER A 91 -33.93 -6.36 9.82
CA SER A 91 -33.49 -5.04 9.34
C SER A 91 -33.00 -4.10 10.44
N ALA A 92 -33.54 -4.21 11.66
CA ALA A 92 -33.12 -3.45 12.83
C ALA A 92 -31.74 -3.87 13.39
N ARG A 93 -31.23 -5.04 12.98
CA ARG A 93 -29.91 -5.55 13.38
C ARG A 93 -28.82 -5.19 12.39
N ILE A 94 -29.18 -4.70 11.20
CA ILE A 94 -28.22 -4.27 10.19
C ILE A 94 -27.56 -2.98 10.67
N ASP A 95 -26.23 -2.99 10.73
CA ASP A 95 -25.43 -1.83 11.08
C ASP A 95 -25.70 -0.68 10.09
N PRO A 96 -25.96 0.54 10.59
CA PRO A 96 -26.32 1.68 9.74
C PRO A 96 -25.20 2.10 8.78
N VAL A 97 -23.93 1.94 9.17
CA VAL A 97 -22.77 2.26 8.32
C VAL A 97 -22.62 1.21 7.24
N ALA A 98 -22.77 -0.08 7.58
CA ALA A 98 -22.79 -1.18 6.62
C ALA A 98 -23.91 -1.01 5.58
N LYS A 99 -25.11 -0.61 6.02
CA LYS A 99 -26.24 -0.29 5.13
C LYS A 99 -25.91 0.84 4.15
N ASN A 100 -25.30 1.93 4.63
CA ASN A 100 -24.89 3.05 3.79
C ASN A 100 -23.80 2.66 2.78
N ILE A 101 -22.86 1.81 3.16
CA ILE A 101 -21.83 1.30 2.25
C ILE A 101 -22.47 0.39 1.17
N PHE A 102 -23.35 -0.53 1.56
CA PHE A 102 -23.99 -1.46 0.64
C PHE A 102 -24.91 -0.80 -0.38
N SER A 103 -25.40 0.42 -0.13
CA SER A 103 -26.17 1.17 -1.14
C SER A 103 -25.33 1.60 -2.34
N TYR A 104 -24.00 1.61 -2.22
CA TYR A 104 -23.09 1.92 -3.34
C TYR A 104 -22.66 0.70 -4.15
N PHE A 105 -22.97 -0.52 -3.69
CA PHE A 105 -22.74 -1.72 -4.47
C PHE A 105 -23.69 -1.71 -5.67
N PRO A 106 -23.22 -1.94 -6.90
CA PRO A 106 -24.10 -1.95 -8.06
C PRO A 106 -25.02 -3.17 -8.02
N ASP A 107 -26.13 -3.08 -8.74
CA ASP A 107 -26.99 -4.22 -9.00
C ASP A 107 -26.29 -5.24 -9.92
N PRO A 108 -26.58 -6.54 -9.78
CA PRO A 108 -26.01 -7.56 -10.64
C PRO A 108 -26.41 -7.33 -12.10
N VAL A 109 -25.44 -7.42 -13.01
CA VAL A 109 -25.67 -7.28 -14.48
C VAL A 109 -25.91 -8.63 -15.16
N ARG A 110 -25.72 -9.73 -14.44
CA ARG A 110 -25.99 -11.10 -14.89
C ARG A 110 -26.35 -11.98 -13.70
N PRO A 111 -27.04 -13.12 -13.92
CA PRO A 111 -27.25 -14.10 -12.86
C PRO A 111 -25.92 -14.50 -12.22
N GLY A 112 -25.87 -14.51 -10.88
CA GLY A 112 -24.70 -15.00 -10.17
C GLY A 112 -24.57 -16.51 -10.30
N VAL A 113 -23.34 -16.98 -10.49
CA VAL A 113 -23.04 -18.40 -10.70
C VAL A 113 -22.25 -19.02 -9.54
N GLY A 114 -21.81 -18.21 -8.57
CA GLY A 114 -21.15 -18.68 -7.35
C GLY A 114 -21.92 -18.28 -6.09
N VAL A 115 -21.75 -19.04 -5.01
CA VAL A 115 -22.18 -18.68 -3.64
C VAL A 115 -23.69 -18.39 -3.56
N GLY A 116 -24.53 -19.37 -3.93
CA GLY A 116 -25.99 -19.22 -3.97
C GLY A 116 -26.48 -18.10 -4.89
N GLY A 117 -25.66 -17.67 -5.86
CA GLY A 117 -25.98 -16.60 -6.81
C GLY A 117 -25.52 -15.20 -6.39
N PHE A 118 -24.75 -15.08 -5.31
CA PHE A 118 -24.26 -13.78 -4.82
C PHE A 118 -22.90 -13.36 -5.35
N ALA A 119 -22.14 -14.27 -5.96
CA ALA A 119 -20.83 -13.97 -6.53
C ALA A 119 -20.83 -14.06 -8.07
N GLN A 120 -19.83 -13.44 -8.67
CA GLN A 120 -19.58 -13.44 -10.13
C GLN A 120 -20.73 -12.89 -10.97
N ASN A 121 -21.59 -12.05 -10.37
CA ASN A 121 -22.77 -11.42 -10.97
C ASN A 121 -22.51 -10.02 -11.54
N TRP A 122 -21.27 -9.53 -11.44
CA TRP A 122 -20.82 -8.26 -11.98
C TRP A 122 -19.80 -8.47 -13.10
N LEU A 123 -19.93 -7.72 -14.18
CA LEU A 123 -18.98 -7.66 -15.28
C LEU A 123 -18.76 -6.21 -15.64
N SER A 124 -17.50 -5.77 -15.66
CA SER A 124 -17.11 -4.43 -16.08
C SER A 124 -16.09 -4.52 -17.21
N THR A 125 -16.21 -3.60 -18.16
CA THR A 125 -15.23 -3.37 -19.22
C THR A 125 -14.81 -1.92 -19.15
N SER A 126 -13.53 -1.66 -18.93
CA SER A 126 -12.98 -0.31 -18.90
C SER A 126 -11.96 -0.14 -20.02
N LEU A 127 -12.00 1.01 -20.68
CA LEU A 127 -10.95 1.43 -21.59
C LEU A 127 -9.82 2.02 -20.75
N SER A 128 -8.73 1.28 -20.60
CA SER A 128 -7.49 1.83 -20.05
C SER A 128 -6.76 2.56 -21.16
N GLN A 129 -6.90 3.89 -21.20
CA GLN A 129 -6.19 4.74 -22.14
C GLN A 129 -5.22 5.64 -21.39
N GLN A 130 -3.94 5.28 -21.47
CA GLN A 130 -2.86 6.16 -21.07
C GLN A 130 -2.67 7.26 -22.12
N SER A 131 -2.57 8.51 -21.69
CA SER A 131 -2.27 9.64 -22.57
C SER A 131 -0.98 10.32 -22.14
N THR A 132 -0.07 10.54 -23.09
CA THR A 132 1.20 11.23 -22.84
C THR A 132 1.33 12.42 -23.78
N ASN A 133 1.44 13.62 -23.22
CA ASN A 133 1.78 14.84 -23.95
C ASN A 133 3.23 15.19 -23.63
N GLN A 134 4.07 15.28 -24.65
CA GLN A 134 5.49 15.62 -24.49
C GLN A 134 5.88 16.74 -25.45
N TRP A 135 6.77 17.61 -25.00
CA TRP A 135 7.34 18.67 -25.79
C TRP A 135 8.78 18.91 -25.33
N GLY A 136 9.59 19.45 -26.21
CA GLY A 136 10.95 19.80 -25.87
C GLY A 136 11.54 20.81 -26.82
N THR A 137 12.62 21.43 -26.39
CA THR A 137 13.38 22.39 -27.19
C THR A 137 14.84 22.22 -26.86
N LYS A 138 15.67 22.29 -27.89
CA LYS A 138 17.12 22.30 -27.77
C LYS A 138 17.68 23.44 -28.60
N ILE A 139 18.63 24.16 -28.03
CA ILE A 139 19.34 25.27 -28.64
C ILE A 139 20.82 25.00 -28.51
N ASP A 140 21.51 24.96 -29.64
CA ASP A 140 22.97 24.88 -29.71
C ASP A 140 23.47 26.17 -30.36
N HIS A 141 24.39 26.87 -29.70
CA HIS A 141 24.92 28.13 -30.21
C HIS A 141 26.43 28.24 -30.01
N ALA A 142 27.15 28.45 -31.11
CA ALA A 142 28.54 28.86 -31.07
C ALA A 142 28.60 30.39 -30.94
N ILE A 143 28.89 30.89 -29.73
CA ILE A 143 29.07 32.32 -29.46
C ILE A 143 30.32 32.83 -30.19
N GLY A 144 31.30 31.96 -30.42
CA GLY A 144 32.46 32.19 -31.26
C GLY A 144 33.32 30.93 -31.35
N ASP A 145 34.53 31.05 -31.88
CA ASP A 145 35.41 29.89 -32.12
C ASP A 145 35.80 29.10 -30.85
N LYS A 146 35.73 29.75 -29.68
CA LYS A 146 36.15 29.19 -28.39
C LYS A 146 35.00 28.86 -27.44
N ASN A 147 33.78 29.34 -27.70
CA ASN A 147 32.66 29.26 -26.77
C ASN A 147 31.47 28.64 -27.47
N ARG A 148 30.99 27.50 -26.97
CA ARG A 148 29.76 26.89 -27.43
C ARG A 148 28.88 26.60 -26.25
N ILE A 149 27.62 27.01 -26.33
CA ILE A 149 26.62 26.71 -25.32
C ILE A 149 25.55 25.79 -25.91
N SER A 150 25.03 24.89 -25.09
CA SER A 150 23.85 24.09 -25.41
C SER A 150 22.86 24.19 -24.28
N GLY A 151 21.59 24.32 -24.61
CA GLY A 151 20.49 24.31 -23.66
C GLY A 151 19.39 23.39 -24.16
N GLU A 152 18.88 22.55 -23.27
CA GLU A 152 17.77 21.65 -23.55
C GLU A 152 16.73 21.71 -22.44
N PHE A 153 15.46 21.73 -22.83
CA PHE A 153 14.33 21.56 -21.94
C PHE A 153 13.35 20.56 -22.52
N ILE A 154 12.96 19.56 -21.74
CA ILE A 154 11.90 18.60 -22.07
C ILE A 154 10.84 18.67 -20.97
N GLY A 155 9.57 18.74 -21.39
CA GLY A 155 8.42 18.60 -20.51
C GLY A 155 7.53 17.46 -20.99
N SER A 156 7.09 16.61 -20.07
CA SER A 156 6.07 15.60 -20.35
C SER A 156 5.00 15.57 -19.26
N ARG A 157 3.78 15.23 -19.68
CA ARG A 157 2.67 14.93 -18.79
C ARG A 157 2.01 13.63 -19.25
N THR A 158 2.01 12.66 -18.36
CA THR A 158 1.39 11.36 -18.54
C THR A 158 0.22 11.22 -17.59
N ASN A 159 -0.98 11.02 -18.13
CA ASN A 159 -2.15 10.62 -17.36
C ASN A 159 -2.38 9.13 -17.58
N ASN A 160 -2.43 8.37 -16.50
CA ASN A 160 -2.65 6.94 -16.52
C ASN A 160 -3.82 6.58 -15.58
N PRO A 161 -5.03 6.35 -16.11
CA PRO A 161 -6.13 5.84 -15.31
C PRO A 161 -5.84 4.39 -14.92
N THR A 162 -5.87 4.08 -13.63
CA THR A 162 -5.62 2.71 -13.12
C THR A 162 -6.77 1.76 -13.46
N GLY A 163 -7.96 2.30 -13.75
CA GLY A 163 -9.18 1.54 -13.96
C GLY A 163 -9.72 0.95 -12.65
N GLY A 164 -11.02 0.68 -12.59
CA GLY A 164 -11.68 0.07 -11.43
C GLY A 164 -12.54 -1.12 -11.85
N ARG A 165 -12.55 -2.18 -11.02
CA ARG A 165 -13.46 -3.33 -11.21
C ARG A 165 -14.93 -2.93 -10.98
N TYR A 166 -15.14 -2.02 -10.05
CA TYR A 166 -16.43 -1.47 -9.66
C TYR A 166 -16.46 0.04 -9.95
N PRO A 167 -17.65 0.62 -10.16
CA PRO A 167 -17.78 2.07 -10.25
C PRO A 167 -17.42 2.73 -8.92
N ALA A 168 -16.99 3.99 -8.98
CA ALA A 168 -16.88 4.83 -7.80
C ALA A 168 -18.25 4.88 -7.06
N PRO A 169 -18.26 4.86 -5.72
CA PRO A 169 -17.11 5.06 -4.85
C PRO A 169 -16.44 3.78 -4.33
N ILE A 170 -17.03 2.60 -4.55
CA ILE A 170 -16.52 1.31 -4.06
C ILE A 170 -15.44 0.71 -4.97
N GLY A 171 -15.14 1.34 -6.09
CA GLY A 171 -14.08 0.94 -7.00
C GLY A 171 -12.68 1.32 -6.50
N GLU A 172 -11.70 0.50 -6.89
CA GLU A 172 -10.25 0.77 -6.74
C GLU A 172 -9.72 1.77 -7.78
N GLY A 173 -10.62 2.34 -8.59
CA GLY A 173 -10.28 3.23 -9.70
C GLY A 173 -9.66 4.55 -9.24
N GLY A 174 -8.73 5.04 -10.05
CA GLY A 174 -8.07 6.31 -9.83
C GLY A 174 -7.37 6.83 -11.07
N LEU A 175 -6.78 8.01 -10.93
CA LEU A 175 -5.97 8.64 -11.95
C LEU A 175 -4.59 8.95 -11.39
N THR A 176 -3.56 8.42 -12.04
CA THR A 176 -2.19 8.84 -11.79
C THR A 176 -1.77 9.86 -12.84
N SER A 177 -1.36 11.05 -12.42
CA SER A 177 -0.84 12.10 -13.29
C SER A 177 0.62 12.36 -12.95
N THR A 178 1.51 12.04 -13.89
CA THR A 178 2.96 12.24 -13.76
C THR A 178 3.42 13.37 -14.69
N HIS A 179 4.14 14.32 -14.12
CA HIS A 179 4.82 15.40 -14.84
C HIS A 179 6.32 15.19 -14.73
N GLN A 180 7.04 15.32 -15.85
CA GLN A 180 8.49 15.30 -15.86
C GLN A 180 9.02 16.54 -16.57
N TYR A 181 10.01 17.17 -15.96
CA TYR A 181 10.73 18.30 -16.52
C TYR A 181 12.23 18.02 -16.43
N VAL A 182 12.91 18.11 -17.56
CA VAL A 182 14.34 17.91 -17.68
C VAL A 182 14.92 19.18 -18.28
N ALA A 183 15.81 19.86 -17.57
CA ALA A 183 16.57 20.99 -18.07
C ALA A 183 18.05 20.65 -18.05
N ARG A 184 18.77 20.96 -19.12
CA ARG A 184 20.23 20.83 -19.23
C ARG A 184 20.80 22.11 -19.82
N PHE A 185 21.92 22.53 -19.29
CA PHE A 185 22.70 23.62 -19.83
C PHE A 185 24.17 23.24 -19.80
N SER A 186 24.85 23.33 -20.92
CA SER A 186 26.27 23.03 -21.03
C SER A 186 27.05 24.13 -21.73
N HIS A 187 28.34 24.20 -21.42
CA HIS A 187 29.26 25.14 -22.03
C HIS A 187 30.60 24.46 -22.31
N ASP A 188 31.02 24.53 -23.57
CA ASP A 188 32.36 24.18 -24.02
C ASP A 188 33.20 25.44 -24.17
N LEU A 189 34.31 25.50 -23.44
CA LEU A 189 35.26 26.61 -23.46
C LEU A 189 36.65 26.12 -23.85
N ILE A 190 37.14 26.60 -24.99
CA ILE A 190 38.53 26.43 -25.41
C ILE A 190 39.37 27.54 -24.78
N LEU A 191 39.93 27.27 -23.59
CA LEU A 191 40.82 28.19 -22.89
C LEU A 191 42.13 28.39 -23.67
N ARG A 192 42.67 27.30 -24.23
CA ARG A 192 43.85 27.25 -25.12
C ARG A 192 43.66 26.11 -26.13
N PRO A 193 44.39 26.05 -27.26
CA PRO A 193 44.27 24.95 -28.23
C PRO A 193 44.47 23.55 -27.64
N ASN A 194 45.11 23.47 -26.47
CA ASN A 194 45.40 22.24 -25.75
C ASN A 194 44.75 22.19 -24.34
N LEU A 195 43.85 23.12 -24.03
CA LEU A 195 43.18 23.22 -22.73
C LEU A 195 41.69 23.54 -22.96
N ILE A 196 40.84 22.55 -22.73
CA ILE A 196 39.40 22.62 -23.00
C ILE A 196 38.67 22.33 -21.69
N ASN A 197 37.72 23.19 -21.34
CA ASN A 197 36.80 22.99 -20.24
C ASN A 197 35.41 22.69 -20.81
N HIS A 198 34.72 21.72 -20.22
CA HIS A 198 33.33 21.41 -20.47
C HIS A 198 32.62 21.29 -19.15
N TRP A 199 31.52 22.00 -18.97
CA TRP A 199 30.64 21.79 -17.83
C TRP A 199 29.19 21.67 -18.26
N THR A 200 28.42 20.92 -17.47
CA THR A 200 26.99 20.73 -17.64
C THR A 200 26.29 20.92 -16.29
N ALA A 201 25.29 21.78 -16.26
CA ALA A 201 24.32 21.89 -15.18
C ALA A 201 23.01 21.21 -15.60
N GLY A 202 22.40 20.48 -14.69
CA GLY A 202 21.16 19.75 -14.95
C GLY A 202 20.14 19.89 -13.83
N PHE A 203 18.87 19.82 -14.23
CA PHE A 203 17.74 19.72 -13.34
C PHE A 203 16.77 18.68 -13.88
N ASN A 204 16.43 17.70 -13.06
CA ASN A 204 15.32 16.78 -13.31
C ASN A 204 14.28 17.01 -12.23
N ARG A 205 13.04 17.22 -12.63
CA ARG A 205 11.90 17.17 -11.73
C ARG A 205 10.93 16.13 -12.23
N GLN A 206 10.54 15.22 -11.35
CA GLN A 206 9.39 14.37 -11.55
C GLN A 206 8.39 14.68 -10.45
N TRP A 207 7.13 14.84 -10.83
CA TRP A 207 6.04 14.99 -9.89
C TRP A 207 4.88 14.10 -10.32
N SER A 208 4.56 13.13 -9.50
CA SER A 208 3.42 12.23 -9.66
C SER A 208 2.39 12.51 -8.57
N GLN A 209 1.12 12.37 -8.93
CA GLN A 209 0.02 12.30 -7.98
C GLN A 209 -0.92 11.18 -8.37
N SER A 210 -1.45 10.49 -7.37
CA SER A 210 -2.53 9.52 -7.51
C SER A 210 -3.77 10.09 -6.81
N ILE A 211 -4.88 10.15 -7.54
CA ILE A 211 -6.17 10.60 -7.03
C ILE A 211 -7.19 9.46 -7.12
N SER A 212 -7.92 9.22 -6.04
CA SER A 212 -9.06 8.31 -6.04
C SER A 212 -10.20 8.89 -6.89
N GLU A 213 -10.81 8.05 -7.73
CA GLU A 213 -11.99 8.41 -8.52
C GLU A 213 -13.19 8.74 -7.62
N ALA A 214 -13.26 8.13 -6.43
CA ALA A 214 -14.33 8.36 -5.46
C ALA A 214 -14.29 9.78 -4.86
N GLY A 215 -13.16 10.49 -4.94
CA GLY A 215 -12.96 11.77 -4.26
C GLY A 215 -12.80 11.63 -2.75
N LEU A 216 -13.09 12.72 -2.02
CA LEU A 216 -12.83 12.87 -0.58
C LEU A 216 -14.10 13.04 0.27
N GLY A 217 -13.94 13.04 1.60
CA GLY A 217 -14.99 13.23 2.61
C GLY A 217 -15.88 11.99 2.84
N TRP A 218 -15.40 10.80 2.48
CA TRP A 218 -16.21 9.57 2.59
C TRP A 218 -16.49 9.13 4.02
N PRO A 219 -15.56 9.24 4.99
CA PRO A 219 -15.88 8.79 6.34
C PRO A 219 -17.10 9.52 6.93
N GLU A 220 -17.21 10.84 6.71
CA GLU A 220 -18.36 11.62 7.15
C GLU A 220 -19.65 11.21 6.41
N LYS A 221 -19.61 11.05 5.08
CA LYS A 221 -20.76 10.62 4.26
C LYS A 221 -21.29 9.24 4.67
N LEU A 222 -20.43 8.35 5.14
CA LEU A 222 -20.79 6.99 5.55
C LEU A 222 -21.22 6.90 7.03
N GLY A 223 -20.94 7.95 7.84
CA GLY A 223 -21.04 7.86 9.31
C GLY A 223 -19.92 7.03 9.94
N TRP A 224 -18.83 6.83 9.21
CA TRP A 224 -17.67 6.03 9.57
C TRP A 224 -16.77 6.80 10.54
N LYS A 225 -16.71 6.34 11.79
CA LYS A 225 -15.99 7.03 12.89
C LYS A 225 -14.66 6.36 13.19
N GLY A 226 -13.80 7.07 13.93
CA GLY A 226 -12.49 6.54 14.36
C GLY A 226 -11.37 6.71 13.33
N VAL A 227 -11.62 7.42 12.23
CA VAL A 227 -10.65 7.77 11.19
C VAL A 227 -10.78 9.25 10.82
N PRO A 228 -9.77 9.87 10.17
CA PRO A 228 -9.87 11.26 9.72
C PRO A 228 -11.03 11.49 8.74
N GLY A 229 -11.97 12.37 9.10
CA GLY A 229 -13.13 12.70 8.26
C GLY A 229 -12.83 13.59 7.06
N THR A 230 -11.68 14.29 7.08
CA THR A 230 -11.26 15.27 6.09
C THR A 230 -9.81 15.07 5.68
N GLY A 231 -9.39 15.72 4.60
CA GLY A 231 -8.02 15.67 4.10
C GLY A 231 -7.81 14.59 3.04
N PRO A 232 -6.57 14.45 2.53
CA PRO A 232 -6.28 13.66 1.32
C PRO A 232 -6.47 12.14 1.50
N GLY A 233 -6.50 11.64 2.74
CA GLY A 233 -6.84 10.24 3.03
C GLY A 233 -8.30 9.98 3.39
N SER A 234 -9.18 10.99 3.33
CA SER A 234 -10.64 10.85 3.60
C SER A 234 -11.42 10.21 2.44
N VAL A 235 -10.85 9.16 1.88
CA VAL A 235 -11.35 8.38 0.72
C VAL A 235 -12.31 7.27 1.15
N PHE A 236 -12.90 6.55 0.18
CA PHE A 236 -13.74 5.40 0.51
C PHE A 236 -12.91 4.31 1.22
N PRO A 237 -13.37 3.75 2.36
CA PRO A 237 -12.61 2.76 3.12
C PRO A 237 -12.36 1.50 2.29
N GLY A 238 -11.21 0.86 2.51
CA GLY A 238 -10.93 -0.46 1.96
C GLY A 238 -11.72 -1.53 2.71
N LEU A 239 -12.37 -2.42 1.97
CA LEU A 239 -13.18 -3.49 2.53
C LEU A 239 -12.85 -4.79 1.83
N ASN A 240 -12.47 -5.81 2.58
CA ASN A 240 -12.44 -7.18 2.11
C ASN A 240 -13.61 -7.93 2.72
N ILE A 241 -14.56 -8.35 1.89
CA ILE A 241 -15.76 -9.06 2.36
C ILE A 241 -15.64 -10.51 1.91
N GLY A 242 -15.39 -11.38 2.87
CA GLY A 242 -15.22 -12.81 2.67
C GLY A 242 -16.46 -13.45 2.04
N GLY A 243 -16.24 -14.39 1.12
CA GLY A 243 -17.30 -15.05 0.36
C GLY A 243 -17.75 -14.29 -0.89
N LEU A 244 -17.36 -13.02 -1.07
CA LEU A 244 -17.61 -12.25 -2.30
C LEU A 244 -16.36 -12.15 -3.22
N GLY A 245 -15.20 -12.62 -2.74
CA GLY A 245 -13.99 -12.82 -3.53
C GLY A 245 -13.30 -11.54 -4.03
N ASN A 246 -13.67 -10.36 -3.52
CA ASN A 246 -13.14 -9.08 -3.97
C ASN A 246 -12.85 -8.13 -2.81
N THR A 247 -11.86 -7.27 -3.05
CA THR A 247 -11.64 -6.05 -2.27
C THR A 247 -12.46 -4.93 -2.90
N TYR A 248 -13.02 -4.07 -2.06
CA TYR A 248 -13.81 -2.90 -2.42
C TYR A 248 -13.19 -1.67 -1.78
N GLY A 249 -13.30 -0.52 -2.43
CA GLY A 249 -12.49 0.64 -2.07
C GLY A 249 -11.01 0.27 -2.11
N ASN A 250 -10.19 0.86 -1.25
CA ASN A 250 -8.72 0.71 -1.20
C ASN A 250 -7.98 1.69 -2.13
N GLY A 251 -8.01 2.97 -1.76
CA GLY A 251 -7.19 3.97 -2.42
C GLY A 251 -7.14 5.29 -1.66
N GLY A 252 -6.00 5.58 -1.04
CA GLY A 252 -5.64 6.92 -0.55
C GLY A 252 -5.06 7.76 -1.67
N GLN A 253 -5.21 9.08 -1.58
CA GLN A 253 -4.44 9.96 -2.45
C GLN A 253 -2.95 9.85 -2.10
N GLY A 254 -2.11 10.16 -3.06
CA GLY A 254 -0.67 10.21 -2.82
C GLY A 254 0.00 11.15 -3.80
N TYR A 255 1.15 11.66 -3.40
CA TYR A 255 2.03 12.39 -4.30
C TYR A 255 3.47 12.02 -4.05
N ASP A 256 4.27 12.12 -5.09
CA ASP A 256 5.72 11.98 -5.07
C ASP A 256 6.30 13.09 -5.94
N ALA A 257 7.17 13.92 -5.36
CA ALA A 257 7.90 14.94 -6.07
C ALA A 257 9.40 14.79 -5.82
N SER A 258 10.13 14.36 -6.84
CA SER A 258 11.58 14.29 -6.83
C SER A 258 12.20 15.42 -7.64
N ASN A 259 13.27 15.99 -7.11
CA ASN A 259 14.14 16.93 -7.80
C ASN A 259 15.57 16.44 -7.75
N VAL A 260 16.27 16.43 -8.88
CA VAL A 260 17.68 16.12 -8.98
C VAL A 260 18.38 17.29 -9.66
N PHE A 261 19.25 17.96 -8.92
CA PHE A 261 20.14 18.98 -9.45
C PHE A 261 21.50 18.34 -9.69
N THR A 262 22.06 18.48 -10.88
CA THR A 262 23.40 17.98 -11.20
C THR A 262 24.28 19.12 -11.67
N PHE A 263 25.57 19.01 -11.38
CA PHE A 263 26.59 19.87 -11.94
C PHE A 263 27.84 19.03 -12.15
N ASP A 264 28.30 18.96 -13.40
CA ASP A 264 29.48 18.21 -13.79
C ASP A 264 30.42 19.15 -14.53
N ASP A 265 31.68 19.22 -14.09
CA ASP A 265 32.75 19.99 -14.70
C ASP A 265 33.91 19.06 -15.07
N GLY A 266 34.46 19.27 -16.24
CA GLY A 266 35.60 18.52 -16.77
C GLY A 266 36.58 19.45 -17.47
N LEU A 267 37.85 19.30 -17.15
CA LEU A 267 38.96 20.00 -17.78
C LEU A 267 39.89 18.98 -18.43
N SER A 268 40.15 19.15 -19.73
CA SER A 268 41.11 18.36 -20.48
C SER A 268 42.29 19.23 -20.88
N TRP A 269 43.50 18.81 -20.50
CA TRP A 269 44.74 19.52 -20.73
C TRP A 269 45.80 18.61 -21.33
N THR A 270 46.19 18.87 -22.57
CA THR A 270 47.32 18.18 -23.21
C THR A 270 48.56 19.06 -23.13
N LYS A 271 49.57 18.66 -22.37
CA LYS A 271 50.82 19.41 -22.24
C LYS A 271 52.02 18.49 -22.36
N GLY A 272 52.76 18.64 -23.45
CA GLY A 272 53.94 17.81 -23.72
C GLY A 272 53.56 16.33 -23.81
N LYS A 273 54.10 15.53 -22.88
CA LYS A 273 53.86 14.08 -22.78
C LYS A 273 52.62 13.70 -21.97
N HIS A 274 51.93 14.68 -21.37
CA HIS A 274 50.81 14.45 -20.45
C HIS A 274 49.48 14.81 -21.12
N THR A 275 48.47 13.98 -20.90
CA THR A 275 47.07 14.31 -21.15
C THR A 275 46.32 14.19 -19.83
N ILE A 276 46.12 15.33 -19.19
CA ILE A 276 45.49 15.43 -17.88
C ILE A 276 43.99 15.67 -18.08
N LYS A 277 43.16 14.87 -17.41
CA LYS A 277 41.73 15.09 -17.26
C LYS A 277 41.42 15.24 -15.77
N THR A 278 40.83 16.36 -15.39
CA THR A 278 40.35 16.58 -14.02
C THR A 278 38.90 17.00 -14.07
N GLY A 279 38.16 16.80 -12.99
CA GLY A 279 36.76 17.19 -12.97
C GLY A 279 36.13 17.09 -11.60
N PHE A 280 34.95 17.68 -11.50
CA PHE A 280 34.11 17.74 -10.32
C PHE A 280 32.69 17.39 -10.70
N SER A 281 32.02 16.60 -9.85
CA SER A 281 30.62 16.24 -10.01
C SER A 281 29.88 16.50 -8.70
N TYR A 282 28.71 17.11 -8.82
CA TYR A 282 27.79 17.36 -7.71
C TYR A 282 26.40 16.91 -8.12
N MET A 283 25.74 16.19 -7.22
CA MET A 283 24.33 15.87 -7.37
C MET A 283 23.60 16.12 -6.06
N LYS A 284 22.49 16.86 -6.13
CA LYS A 284 21.56 17.08 -5.03
C LYS A 284 20.24 16.43 -5.37
N MET A 285 19.83 15.46 -4.56
CA MET A 285 18.52 14.84 -4.66
C MET A 285 17.62 15.37 -3.55
N GLN A 286 16.39 15.66 -3.92
CA GLN A 286 15.30 16.00 -3.02
C GLN A 286 14.13 15.09 -3.36
N GLN A 287 13.53 14.48 -2.35
CA GLN A 287 12.29 13.74 -2.49
C GLN A 287 11.30 14.33 -1.49
N ASN A 288 10.08 14.60 -1.96
CA ASN A 288 8.97 14.98 -1.11
C ASN A 288 7.79 14.13 -1.52
N ASP A 289 7.37 13.23 -0.65
CA ASP A 289 6.28 12.32 -0.92
C ASP A 289 5.35 12.23 0.28
N GLY A 290 4.10 11.93 -0.01
CA GLY A 290 3.06 11.70 0.97
C GLY A 290 2.11 10.67 0.39
N GLY A 291 2.05 9.50 1.02
CA GLY A 291 1.01 8.51 0.77
C GLY A 291 0.00 8.59 1.90
N PHE A 292 -1.28 8.73 1.57
CA PHE A 292 -2.36 8.74 2.56
C PHE A 292 -3.05 7.38 2.69
N GLY A 293 -2.49 6.36 2.03
CA GLY A 293 -2.68 4.92 2.28
C GLY A 293 -4.10 4.52 2.66
N ARG A 294 -4.21 3.85 3.80
CA ARG A 294 -5.46 3.38 4.43
C ARG A 294 -5.88 4.30 5.57
N GLN A 295 -5.73 5.62 5.43
CA GLN A 295 -6.18 6.57 6.47
C GLN A 295 -7.67 6.44 6.77
N SER A 296 -8.51 6.15 5.78
CA SER A 296 -9.94 5.86 6.00
C SER A 296 -10.22 4.42 6.46
N GLY A 297 -9.18 3.62 6.65
CA GLY A 297 -9.24 2.25 7.12
C GLY A 297 -9.23 1.20 6.02
N TYR A 298 -8.82 0.00 6.40
CA TYR A 298 -8.97 -1.22 5.64
C TYR A 298 -9.48 -2.31 6.58
N LEU A 299 -10.64 -2.90 6.28
CA LEU A 299 -11.27 -3.88 7.16
C LEU A 299 -11.54 -5.18 6.42
N ASN A 300 -11.33 -6.28 7.14
CA ASN A 300 -11.65 -7.62 6.68
C ASN A 300 -12.88 -8.13 7.43
N PHE A 301 -13.83 -8.68 6.70
CA PHE A 301 -15.05 -9.29 7.23
C PHE A 301 -15.10 -10.75 6.82
N ASN A 302 -14.81 -11.65 7.77
CA ASN A 302 -14.79 -13.08 7.55
C ASN A 302 -16.04 -13.76 8.15
N CYS A 303 -16.23 -15.05 7.90
CA CYS A 303 -17.40 -15.81 8.32
C CYS A 303 -17.43 -16.05 9.83
N GLY A 304 -16.28 -16.04 10.51
CA GLY A 304 -16.19 -16.25 11.97
C GLY A 304 -17.09 -15.35 12.83
N GLY A 305 -17.37 -14.12 12.37
CA GLY A 305 -18.30 -13.21 13.05
C GLY A 305 -19.73 -13.76 13.14
N THR A 306 -20.15 -14.53 12.14
CA THR A 306 -21.50 -15.12 12.02
C THR A 306 -21.51 -16.65 11.96
N SER A 307 -20.38 -17.30 12.29
CA SER A 307 -20.30 -18.75 12.41
C SER A 307 -20.63 -19.21 13.83
N LEU A 308 -20.78 -20.51 14.01
CA LEU A 308 -20.73 -21.11 15.34
C LEU A 308 -19.26 -21.15 15.81
N PRO A 309 -18.92 -20.70 17.03
CA PRO A 309 -17.55 -20.79 17.53
C PRO A 309 -17.11 -22.24 17.82
N GLY A 310 -15.80 -22.47 17.96
CA GLY A 310 -15.23 -23.79 18.22
C GLY A 310 -14.71 -24.46 16.93
N PRO A 311 -14.97 -25.77 16.69
CA PRO A 311 -14.44 -26.47 15.52
C PRO A 311 -14.98 -25.95 14.18
N TRP A 312 -16.00 -25.09 14.21
CA TRP A 312 -16.64 -24.48 13.04
C TRP A 312 -16.14 -23.05 12.74
N TYR A 313 -15.23 -22.53 13.57
CA TYR A 313 -14.66 -21.21 13.36
C TYR A 313 -13.64 -21.24 12.22
N LEU A 314 -13.83 -20.36 11.23
CA LEU A 314 -12.90 -20.20 10.11
C LEU A 314 -12.61 -18.73 9.86
N ASP A 315 -11.32 -18.42 9.83
CA ASP A 315 -10.84 -17.11 9.38
C ASP A 315 -10.94 -16.96 7.85
N GLY A 316 -10.89 -18.06 7.08
CA GLY A 316 -10.95 -18.06 5.61
C GLY A 316 -12.35 -18.32 5.06
N CYS A 317 -12.94 -17.35 4.37
CA CYS A 317 -14.23 -17.53 3.69
C CYS A 317 -14.06 -18.25 2.33
N GLY A 318 -14.08 -19.58 2.33
CA GLY A 318 -14.43 -20.35 1.14
C GLY A 318 -15.95 -20.54 1.11
N ALA A 319 -16.65 -19.87 0.20
CA ALA A 319 -18.05 -20.23 -0.04
C ALA A 319 -18.11 -21.61 -0.69
N GLY A 320 -18.67 -22.59 0.04
CA GLY A 320 -18.73 -23.98 -0.38
C GLY A 320 -19.32 -24.86 0.73
N PRO A 321 -19.71 -26.11 0.41
CA PRO A 321 -20.28 -27.03 1.39
C PRO A 321 -19.21 -27.38 2.42
N GLY A 322 -19.36 -26.91 3.65
CA GLY A 322 -18.45 -27.32 4.71
C GLY A 322 -18.61 -26.63 6.05
N ASN A 323 -19.04 -25.37 6.12
CA ASN A 323 -19.03 -24.60 7.37
C ASN A 323 -20.13 -23.52 7.47
N PRO A 324 -20.54 -23.13 8.69
CA PRO A 324 -21.46 -22.02 8.93
C PRO A 324 -20.78 -20.64 8.84
N GLY A 325 -21.60 -19.60 8.74
CA GLY A 325 -21.20 -18.19 8.69
C GLY A 325 -20.93 -17.64 7.29
N PHE A 326 -21.01 -16.32 7.13
CA PHE A 326 -20.78 -15.66 5.85
C PHE A 326 -20.21 -14.24 6.03
N GLY A 327 -19.14 -13.90 5.29
CA GLY A 327 -18.47 -12.61 5.46
C GLY A 327 -19.37 -11.40 5.18
N ALA A 328 -20.27 -11.49 4.19
CA ALA A 328 -21.24 -10.42 3.94
C ALA A 328 -22.28 -10.28 5.07
N ALA A 329 -22.61 -11.36 5.78
CA ALA A 329 -23.47 -11.29 6.97
C ALA A 329 -22.73 -10.63 8.15
N SER A 330 -21.46 -11.00 8.36
CA SER A 330 -20.58 -10.34 9.34
C SER A 330 -20.45 -8.84 9.04
N PHE A 331 -20.28 -8.47 7.76
CA PHE A 331 -20.25 -7.08 7.34
C PHE A 331 -21.56 -6.34 7.67
N LEU A 332 -22.73 -6.90 7.34
CA LEU A 332 -24.02 -6.26 7.64
C LEU A 332 -24.27 -6.08 9.14
N LEU A 333 -23.65 -6.90 9.99
CA LEU A 333 -23.72 -6.78 11.45
C LEU A 333 -22.59 -5.92 12.05
N GLY A 334 -21.68 -5.39 11.23
CA GLY A 334 -20.54 -4.58 11.69
C GLY A 334 -19.42 -5.40 12.35
N LEU A 335 -19.35 -6.71 12.11
CA LEU A 335 -18.42 -7.64 12.75
C LEU A 335 -17.11 -7.76 11.97
N GLY A 336 -16.27 -6.73 12.04
CA GLY A 336 -14.93 -6.75 11.47
C GLY A 336 -14.05 -7.81 12.13
N SER A 337 -13.44 -8.69 11.32
CA SER A 337 -12.52 -9.73 11.81
C SER A 337 -11.12 -9.18 12.07
N SER A 338 -10.69 -8.22 11.26
CA SER A 338 -9.50 -7.41 11.49
C SER A 338 -9.65 -6.08 10.78
N GLY A 339 -8.87 -5.09 11.21
CA GLY A 339 -8.80 -3.82 10.51
C GLY A 339 -7.55 -3.05 10.89
N GLU A 340 -7.16 -2.15 10.00
CA GLU A 340 -6.09 -1.19 10.24
C GLU A 340 -6.51 0.17 9.69
N ALA A 341 -5.93 1.22 10.25
CA ALA A 341 -6.04 2.58 9.74
C ALA A 341 -4.68 3.25 9.88
N ASP A 342 -4.20 3.86 8.80
CA ASP A 342 -2.90 4.52 8.82
C ASP A 342 -3.01 5.90 9.49
N VAL A 343 -2.00 6.24 10.28
CA VAL A 343 -1.84 7.59 10.84
C VAL A 343 -0.52 8.18 10.37
N TYR A 344 -0.60 9.04 9.36
CA TYR A 344 0.55 9.77 8.85
C TYR A 344 0.73 11.07 9.63
N ALA A 345 1.70 11.08 10.56
CA ALA A 345 2.04 12.25 11.37
C ALA A 345 2.98 13.23 10.65
N ALA A 346 3.68 12.79 9.60
CA ALA A 346 4.58 13.58 8.79
C ALA A 346 4.64 13.05 7.37
N THR A 347 4.97 13.93 6.42
CA THR A 347 5.27 13.58 5.02
C THR A 347 6.78 13.46 4.83
N ASN A 348 7.21 12.65 3.88
CA ASN A 348 8.62 12.54 3.59
C ASN A 348 9.16 13.82 2.93
N ALA A 349 10.38 14.20 3.29
CA ALA A 349 11.08 15.37 2.77
C ALA A 349 12.59 15.12 2.69
N ASP A 350 13.00 13.97 2.17
CA ASP A 350 14.39 13.53 2.11
C ASP A 350 15.29 14.40 1.24
N ARG A 351 16.53 14.55 1.70
CA ARG A 351 17.59 15.34 1.07
C ARG A 351 18.88 14.54 1.09
N MET A 352 19.46 14.33 -0.09
CA MET A 352 20.75 13.65 -0.25
C MET A 352 21.66 14.48 -1.15
N GLY A 353 22.97 14.45 -0.89
CA GLY A 353 23.96 15.12 -1.72
C GLY A 353 25.17 14.24 -1.96
N THR A 354 25.65 14.19 -3.19
CA THR A 354 26.88 13.48 -3.55
C THR A 354 27.84 14.46 -4.20
N TYR A 355 29.12 14.28 -3.89
CA TYR A 355 30.21 15.07 -4.44
C TYR A 355 31.26 14.10 -4.94
N ALA A 356 31.88 14.41 -6.06
CA ALA A 356 33.04 13.67 -6.52
C ALA A 356 34.04 14.58 -7.19
N GLY A 357 35.32 14.22 -7.07
CA GLY A 357 36.41 14.87 -7.78
C GLY A 357 37.35 13.82 -8.33
N TYR A 358 37.97 14.08 -9.47
CA TYR A 358 38.96 13.18 -10.02
C TYR A 358 40.08 13.92 -10.72
N VAL A 359 41.25 13.29 -10.78
CA VAL A 359 42.36 13.65 -11.66
C VAL A 359 42.86 12.36 -12.32
N GLN A 360 43.09 12.42 -13.62
CA GLN A 360 43.67 11.35 -14.42
C GLN A 360 44.74 11.94 -15.33
N ASP A 361 45.86 11.26 -15.48
CA ASP A 361 46.97 11.61 -16.38
C ASP A 361 47.35 10.40 -17.22
N ASP A 362 47.25 10.58 -18.53
CA ASP A 362 47.82 9.66 -19.51
C ASP A 362 49.22 10.19 -19.90
N PHE A 363 50.25 9.63 -19.25
CA PHE A 363 51.64 10.07 -19.37
C PHE A 363 52.43 9.18 -20.34
N LYS A 364 52.81 9.74 -21.49
CA LYS A 364 53.66 9.09 -22.49
C LYS A 364 55.13 9.15 -22.08
N ALA A 365 55.56 8.26 -21.19
CA ALA A 365 56.95 8.20 -20.71
C ALA A 365 57.95 8.06 -21.87
N THR A 366 57.66 7.13 -22.81
CA THR A 366 58.43 6.91 -24.05
C THR A 366 57.51 6.78 -25.26
N SER A 367 58.05 6.58 -26.47
CA SER A 367 57.25 6.31 -27.67
C SER A 367 56.54 4.95 -27.67
N LYS A 368 56.87 4.08 -26.71
CA LYS A 368 56.33 2.72 -26.57
C LYS A 368 55.73 2.43 -25.19
N LEU A 369 55.67 3.42 -24.30
CA LEU A 369 55.19 3.24 -22.93
C LEU A 369 54.34 4.44 -22.50
N THR A 370 53.08 4.18 -22.21
CA THR A 370 52.14 5.16 -21.63
C THR A 370 51.65 4.66 -20.28
N PHE A 371 51.74 5.50 -19.26
CA PHE A 371 51.12 5.27 -17.96
C PHE A 371 49.75 5.95 -17.90
N ASN A 372 48.77 5.27 -17.28
CA ASN A 372 47.43 5.78 -17.03
C ASN A 372 47.28 5.87 -15.51
N LEU A 373 47.45 7.07 -14.97
CA LEU A 373 47.43 7.31 -13.53
C LEU A 373 46.15 8.06 -13.18
N GLY A 374 45.39 7.60 -12.21
CA GLY A 374 44.15 8.26 -11.82
C GLY A 374 43.86 8.16 -10.34
N LEU A 375 43.18 9.17 -9.81
CA LEU A 375 42.62 9.17 -8.48
C LEU A 375 41.25 9.84 -8.52
N ARG A 376 40.26 9.15 -7.96
CA ARG A 376 38.92 9.70 -7.73
C ARG A 376 38.63 9.71 -6.24
N TYR A 377 37.91 10.73 -5.79
CA TYR A 377 37.32 10.80 -4.47
C TYR A 377 35.81 10.95 -4.61
N ASP A 378 35.04 10.10 -3.95
CA ASP A 378 33.59 10.16 -3.88
C ASP A 378 33.14 10.45 -2.43
N LEU A 379 32.18 11.36 -2.25
CA LEU A 379 31.61 11.71 -0.97
C LEU A 379 30.09 11.63 -1.05
N PHE A 380 29.54 10.58 -0.48
CA PHE A 380 28.11 10.39 -0.32
C PHE A 380 27.69 10.94 1.04
N ARG A 381 26.89 12.00 1.06
CA ARG A 381 26.28 12.45 2.31
C ARG A 381 25.05 11.59 2.60
N PRO A 382 24.84 11.21 3.87
CA PRO A 382 23.66 10.46 4.28
C PRO A 382 22.38 11.26 3.98
N VAL A 383 21.29 10.53 3.83
CA VAL A 383 19.95 11.11 3.71
C VAL A 383 19.59 11.81 5.02
N VAL A 384 19.04 13.01 4.91
CA VAL A 384 18.44 13.77 6.02
C VAL A 384 17.06 14.26 5.59
N SER A 385 16.12 14.34 6.53
CA SER A 385 14.84 15.01 6.29
C SER A 385 15.01 16.53 6.33
N ALA A 386 14.34 17.26 5.44
CA ALA A 386 14.32 18.72 5.43
C ALA A 386 13.75 19.32 6.72
N HIS A 387 12.93 18.57 7.44
CA HIS A 387 12.22 19.00 8.66
C HIS A 387 12.68 18.26 9.92
N ASP A 388 13.77 17.48 9.85
CA ASP A 388 14.30 16.71 10.97
C ASP A 388 13.28 15.71 11.55
N GLN A 389 12.47 15.10 10.69
CA GLN A 389 11.39 14.17 11.05
C GLN A 389 11.77 12.68 10.85
N MET A 390 13.06 12.37 10.75
CA MET A 390 13.49 10.97 10.69
C MET A 390 13.51 10.35 12.09
N SER A 391 13.33 9.04 12.17
CA SER A 391 13.57 8.26 13.37
C SER A 391 14.35 7.00 13.04
N TRP A 392 15.11 6.50 14.00
CA TRP A 392 15.87 5.25 13.87
C TRP A 392 15.99 4.56 15.22
N MET A 393 16.33 3.27 15.21
CA MET A 393 16.70 2.55 16.42
C MET A 393 18.17 2.79 16.71
N ASP A 394 18.49 3.31 17.90
CA ASP A 394 19.84 3.44 18.41
C ASP A 394 20.09 2.36 19.48
N PRO A 395 21.00 1.39 19.21
CA PRO A 395 21.27 0.29 20.14
C PRO A 395 22.04 0.74 21.39
N THR A 396 22.55 1.97 21.43
CA THR A 396 23.40 2.47 22.53
C THR A 396 22.64 3.36 23.52
N VAL A 397 21.50 3.90 23.11
CA VAL A 397 20.61 4.67 23.98
C VAL A 397 19.83 3.71 24.88
N THR A 398 19.72 4.04 26.17
CA THR A 398 18.90 3.27 27.11
C THR A 398 17.43 3.61 26.91
N ASN A 399 16.61 2.61 26.66
CA ASN A 399 15.15 2.72 26.66
C ASN A 399 14.70 3.14 28.07
N PRO A 400 14.07 4.32 28.24
CA PRO A 400 13.71 4.83 29.56
C PRO A 400 12.62 4.00 30.25
N ASP A 401 11.76 3.31 29.48
CA ASP A 401 10.65 2.52 30.00
C ASP A 401 11.10 1.14 30.48
N LEU A 402 12.10 0.56 29.81
CA LEU A 402 12.57 -0.80 30.06
C LEU A 402 13.94 -0.87 30.76
N GLY A 403 14.67 0.24 30.85
CA GLY A 403 16.01 0.30 31.45
C GLY A 403 17.11 -0.46 30.69
N ILE A 404 16.81 -1.01 29.51
CA ILE A 404 17.76 -1.75 28.66
C ILE A 404 18.24 -0.91 27.47
N LYS A 405 19.35 -1.32 26.86
CA LYS A 405 19.90 -0.67 25.66
C LYS A 405 19.04 -0.97 24.41
N GLY A 406 18.93 0.01 23.52
CA GLY A 406 18.08 -0.05 22.33
C GLY A 406 16.83 0.81 22.49
N SER A 407 16.85 2.01 21.91
CA SER A 407 15.69 2.92 21.93
C SER A 407 15.47 3.55 20.56
N MET A 408 14.22 3.93 20.27
CA MET A 408 13.91 4.75 19.10
C MET A 408 14.34 6.20 19.39
N VAL A 409 15.14 6.76 18.49
CA VAL A 409 15.64 8.14 18.55
C VAL A 409 15.06 8.91 17.37
N PHE A 410 14.72 10.17 17.60
CA PHE A 410 14.21 11.09 16.60
C PHE A 410 15.30 12.07 16.18
N ALA A 411 15.29 12.46 14.91
CA ALA A 411 16.21 13.47 14.41
C ALA A 411 16.01 14.80 15.14
N SER A 412 17.10 15.54 15.25
CA SER A 412 17.13 16.89 15.81
C SER A 412 18.05 17.76 14.96
N PRO A 413 18.02 19.09 15.11
CA PRO A 413 18.98 19.96 14.43
C PRO A 413 20.45 19.58 14.68
N GLY A 414 20.76 18.97 15.83
CA GLY A 414 22.11 18.50 16.18
C GLY A 414 22.48 17.13 15.61
N GLN A 415 21.50 16.27 15.33
CA GLN A 415 21.70 14.95 14.74
C GLN A 415 20.55 14.63 13.79
N ARG A 416 20.79 14.84 12.49
CA ARG A 416 19.75 14.76 11.45
C ARG A 416 19.61 13.39 10.79
N THR A 417 20.48 12.45 11.14
CA THR A 417 20.56 11.09 10.58
C THR A 417 21.34 10.18 11.52
N ALA A 418 21.06 8.87 11.46
CA ALA A 418 21.82 7.84 12.16
C ALA A 418 23.15 7.50 11.47
N ALA A 419 23.25 7.80 10.17
CA ALA A 419 24.35 7.34 9.34
C ALA A 419 25.54 8.30 9.40
N GLU A 420 26.73 7.75 9.65
CA GLU A 420 27.97 8.50 9.51
C GLU A 420 28.35 8.67 8.04
N THR A 421 28.96 9.83 7.72
CA THR A 421 29.48 10.05 6.38
C THR A 421 30.82 9.33 6.21
N TYR A 422 30.90 8.37 5.29
CA TYR A 422 32.17 7.73 4.94
C TYR A 422 33.05 8.67 4.11
N LYS A 423 34.21 9.06 4.64
CA LYS A 423 35.13 10.07 4.05
C LYS A 423 36.38 9.48 3.42
N LYS A 424 36.46 8.16 3.26
CA LYS A 424 37.66 7.45 2.78
C LYS A 424 37.48 6.80 1.40
N ALA A 425 36.47 7.20 0.63
CA ALA A 425 36.18 6.60 -0.67
C ALA A 425 37.12 7.14 -1.77
N PHE A 426 38.39 6.74 -1.68
CA PHE A 426 39.40 6.99 -2.70
C PHE A 426 39.44 5.81 -3.67
N GLY A 427 39.32 6.09 -4.96
CA GLY A 427 39.44 5.14 -6.06
C GLY A 427 40.69 5.41 -6.88
N PRO A 428 41.87 4.89 -6.50
CA PRO A 428 43.06 4.97 -7.32
C PRO A 428 42.92 4.10 -8.58
N ARG A 429 43.52 4.53 -9.69
CA ARG A 429 43.62 3.80 -10.96
C ARG A 429 45.06 3.85 -11.44
N PHE A 430 45.56 2.69 -11.86
CA PHE A 430 46.90 2.55 -12.42
C PHE A 430 46.84 1.57 -13.59
N GLY A 431 47.41 1.95 -14.73
CA GLY A 431 47.56 1.08 -15.89
C GLY A 431 48.74 1.52 -16.75
N PHE A 432 49.20 0.65 -17.64
CA PHE A 432 50.23 0.97 -18.63
C PHE A 432 49.99 0.19 -19.94
N ALA A 433 50.47 0.75 -21.05
CA ALA A 433 50.39 0.13 -22.37
C ALA A 433 51.63 0.47 -23.22
#